data_AF-A0AAE3I260-F1
#
_entry.id   AF-A0AAE3I260-F1
#
_cell.length_a   1.000
_cell.length_b   1.000
_cell.length_c   1.000
_cell.angle_alpha   90.00
_cell.angle_beta   90.00
_cell.angle_gamma   90.00
#
_symmetry.space_group_name_H-M   'P 1'
#
loop_
_entity.id
_entity.type
_entity.pdbx_description
1 polymer ?
#
loop_
_entity_poly.entity_id
_entity_poly.type
_entity_poly.pdbx_seq_one_letter_code
_entity_poly.pdbx_strand_id
1 'polypeptide(L)'
;MYVDNARITWRGRQWCHLVADSLDELHGFARALGLKRAWFQAQASLPHYDVTIEVRDVALRRGAREADRRTLISRGRQLKVELHAGAARAQAQLALFE
;
A
#
# COMPACT_ATOMS: atom_id res chain seq x y z
N MET A 1 -9.41 3.28 0.98
CA MET A 1 -8.16 3.66 1.69
C MET A 1 -8.20 3.33 3.17
N TYR A 2 -7.18 2.66 3.69
CA TYR A 2 -7.12 2.12 5.05
C TYR A 2 -5.73 2.30 5.67
N VAL A 3 -5.65 2.74 6.93
CA VAL A 3 -4.39 2.89 7.67
C VAL A 3 -4.52 2.31 9.08
N ASP A 4 -3.51 1.57 9.53
CA ASP A 4 -3.50 1.00 10.89
C ASP A 4 -2.89 1.94 11.94
N ASN A 5 -2.78 1.44 13.18
CA ASN A 5 -2.14 2.13 14.30
C ASN A 5 -0.99 1.28 14.89
N ALA A 6 -0.22 0.59 14.04
CA ALA A 6 0.80 -0.37 14.49
C ALA A 6 1.93 0.26 15.32
N ARG A 7 2.29 1.53 15.08
CA ARG A 7 3.27 2.30 15.86
C ARG A 7 4.64 1.61 16.00
N ILE A 8 5.14 1.06 14.89
CA ILE A 8 6.43 0.35 14.85
C ILE A 8 7.57 1.36 14.95
N THR A 9 8.45 1.22 15.94
CA THR A 9 9.60 2.12 16.12
C THR A 9 10.74 1.75 15.16
N TRP A 10 11.10 2.67 14.27
CA TRP A 10 12.24 2.53 13.37
C TRP A 10 12.84 3.88 12.99
N ARG A 11 14.17 3.99 13.04
CA ARG A 11 14.94 5.23 12.76
C ARG A 11 14.40 6.46 13.49
N GLY A 12 14.10 6.32 14.78
CA GLY A 12 13.62 7.42 15.63
C GLY A 12 12.18 7.89 15.35
N ARG A 13 11.42 7.14 14.55
CA ARG A 13 10.01 7.46 14.23
C ARG A 13 9.13 6.24 14.46
N GLN A 14 7.82 6.49 14.57
CA GLN A 14 6.80 5.44 14.63
C GLN A 14 6.11 5.32 13.27
N TRP A 15 5.90 4.08 12.85
CA TRP A 15 5.41 3.74 11.51
C TRP A 15 4.11 2.91 11.58
N CYS A 16 3.28 3.09 10.58
CA CYS A 16 2.01 2.40 10.36
C CYS A 16 1.92 1.98 8.89
N HIS A 17 0.97 1.11 8.57
CA HIS A 17 0.80 0.58 7.22
C HIS A 17 -0.45 1.17 6.55
N LEU A 18 -0.32 1.45 5.25
CA LEU A 18 -1.38 1.97 4.39
C LEU A 18 -1.70 0.96 3.27
N VAL A 19 -2.98 0.62 3.11
CA VAL A 19 -3.52 -0.27 2.06
C VAL A 19 -4.80 0.31 1.44
N ALA A 20 -5.27 -0.29 0.34
CA ALA A 20 -6.46 0.16 -0.38
C ALA A 20 -7.24 -1.03 -0.96
N ASP A 21 -8.33 -0.74 -1.68
CA ASP A 21 -9.13 -1.75 -2.37
C ASP A 21 -8.55 -2.10 -3.75
N SER A 22 -7.67 -1.25 -4.31
CA SER A 22 -6.87 -1.54 -5.51
C SER A 22 -5.48 -0.91 -5.48
N LEU A 23 -4.56 -1.40 -6.31
CA LEU A 23 -3.23 -0.82 -6.46
C LEU A 23 -3.29 0.61 -6.99
N ASP A 24 -4.19 0.89 -7.93
CA ASP A 24 -4.37 2.22 -8.50
C ASP A 24 -4.82 3.24 -7.44
N GLU A 25 -5.80 2.88 -6.61
CA GLU A 25 -6.19 3.71 -5.47
C GLU A 25 -5.04 3.91 -4.49
N LEU A 26 -4.30 2.85 -4.16
CA LEU A 26 -3.19 2.91 -3.23
C LEU A 26 -2.10 3.86 -3.73
N HIS A 27 -1.69 3.73 -4.99
CA HIS A 27 -0.65 4.58 -5.59
C HIS A 27 -1.14 6.01 -5.78
N GLY A 28 -2.38 6.20 -6.20
CA GLY A 28 -2.99 7.52 -6.35
C GLY A 28 -3.04 8.28 -5.02
N PHE A 29 -3.48 7.61 -3.96
CA PHE A 29 -3.55 8.20 -2.62
C PHE A 29 -2.16 8.44 -2.02
N ALA A 30 -1.23 7.49 -2.18
CA ALA A 30 0.16 7.65 -1.74
C ALA A 30 0.83 8.87 -2.40
N ARG A 31 0.62 9.07 -3.71
CA ARG A 31 1.10 10.25 -4.43
C ARG A 31 0.48 11.54 -3.86
N ALA A 32 -0.82 11.54 -3.57
CA ALA A 32 -1.48 12.70 -2.98
C ALA A 32 -0.93 13.05 -1.59
N LEU A 33 -0.47 12.06 -0.82
CA LEU A 33 0.23 12.25 0.46
C LEU A 33 1.70 12.67 0.31
N GLY A 34 2.23 12.75 -0.91
CA GLY A 34 3.64 13.09 -1.17
C GLY A 34 4.61 11.90 -1.07
N LEU A 35 4.09 10.68 -1.03
CA LEU A 35 4.93 9.47 -1.01
C LEU A 35 5.45 9.14 -2.41
N LYS A 36 6.68 8.63 -2.48
CA LYS A 36 7.30 8.21 -3.74
C LYS A 36 6.81 6.83 -4.15
N ARG A 37 6.59 6.60 -5.46
CA ARG A 37 6.21 5.26 -5.98
C ARG A 37 7.17 4.15 -5.56
N ALA A 38 8.46 4.48 -5.47
CA ALA A 38 9.53 3.58 -5.05
C ALA A 38 9.48 3.15 -3.57
N TRP A 39 8.67 3.81 -2.73
CA TRP A 39 8.49 3.42 -1.32
C TRP A 39 7.43 2.33 -1.14
N PHE A 40 6.74 1.95 -2.21
CA PHE A 40 5.80 0.84 -2.19
C PHE A 40 6.51 -0.47 -1.91
N GLN A 41 6.05 -1.19 -0.88
CA GLN A 41 6.61 -2.47 -0.45
C GLN A 41 6.03 -3.62 -1.29
N ALA A 42 6.35 -3.67 -2.58
CA ALA A 42 5.82 -4.69 -3.50
C ALA A 42 6.24 -6.12 -3.13
N GLN A 43 7.47 -6.29 -2.63
CA GLN A 43 8.05 -7.59 -2.29
C GLN A 43 7.78 -8.02 -0.83
N ALA A 44 7.08 -7.20 -0.05
CA ALA A 44 6.66 -7.61 1.28
C ALA A 44 5.63 -8.74 1.23
N SER A 45 5.40 -9.40 2.36
CA SER A 45 4.41 -10.49 2.47
C SER A 45 3.03 -10.07 1.93
N LEU A 46 2.64 -8.83 2.18
CA LEU A 46 1.46 -8.16 1.64
C LEU A 46 1.87 -6.77 1.10
N PRO A 47 1.47 -6.36 -0.11
CA PRO A 47 1.83 -5.06 -0.64
C PRO A 47 1.17 -3.90 0.12
N HIS A 48 1.95 -2.88 0.46
CA HIS A 48 1.52 -1.71 1.23
C HIS A 48 2.50 -0.54 1.08
N TYR A 49 2.16 0.60 1.70
CA TYR A 49 3.12 1.66 2.03
C TYR A 49 3.31 1.76 3.53
N ASP A 50 4.53 2.03 3.96
CA ASP A 50 4.82 2.48 5.32
C ASP A 50 4.69 4.00 5.40
N VAL A 51 3.98 4.48 6.42
CA VAL A 51 3.78 5.89 6.70
C VAL A 51 4.08 6.19 8.16
N THR A 52 4.63 7.37 8.45
CA THR A 52 4.82 7.77 9.85
C THR A 52 3.51 8.24 10.48
N ILE A 53 3.47 8.37 11.81
CA ILE A 53 2.25 8.81 12.52
C ILE A 53 1.74 10.16 12.02
N GLU A 54 2.63 11.10 11.71
CA GLU A 54 2.24 12.41 11.18
C GLU A 54 1.57 12.28 9.80
N VAL A 55 2.06 11.37 8.97
CA VAL A 55 1.46 11.07 7.65
C VAL A 55 0.16 10.29 7.80
N ARG A 56 0.05 9.37 8.78
CA ARG A 56 -1.20 8.70 9.14
C ARG A 56 -2.28 9.73 9.49
N ASP A 57 -1.95 10.73 10.30
CA ASP A 57 -2.93 11.74 10.71
C ASP A 57 -3.41 12.57 9.50
N VAL A 58 -2.52 12.87 8.55
CA VAL A 58 -2.91 13.49 7.26
C VAL A 58 -3.80 12.54 6.45
N ALA A 59 -3.47 11.26 6.39
CA ALA A 59 -4.26 10.26 5.66
C ALA A 59 -5.69 10.18 6.20
N LEU A 60 -5.87 10.14 7.53
CA LEU A 60 -7.18 10.13 8.19
C LEU A 60 -7.97 11.40 7.87
N ARG A 61 -7.35 12.59 7.97
CA ARG A 61 -7.99 13.85 7.58
C ARG A 61 -8.41 13.90 6.11
N ARG A 62 -7.77 13.11 5.25
CA ARG A 62 -8.09 12.98 3.82
C ARG A 62 -9.02 11.81 3.50
N GLY A 63 -9.67 11.23 4.51
CA GLY A 63 -10.70 10.21 4.33
C GLY A 63 -10.19 8.77 4.31
N ALA A 64 -8.93 8.52 4.64
CA ALA A 64 -8.51 7.16 4.98
C ALA A 64 -9.26 6.70 6.24
N ARG A 65 -9.62 5.41 6.28
CA ARG A 65 -10.30 4.82 7.43
C ARG A 65 -9.29 4.12 8.33
N GLU A 66 -9.52 4.18 9.63
CA GLU A 66 -8.78 3.34 10.56
C GLU A 66 -9.05 1.87 10.25
N ALA A 67 -8.00 1.06 10.31
CA ALA A 67 -8.09 -0.35 9.99
C ALA A 67 -7.42 -1.19 11.06
N ASP A 68 -8.10 -2.27 11.39
CA ASP A 68 -7.57 -3.31 12.25
C ASP A 68 -6.68 -4.27 11.44
N ARG A 69 -6.02 -5.19 12.16
CA ARG A 69 -5.15 -6.20 11.56
C ARG A 69 -5.90 -7.05 10.52
N ARG A 70 -7.17 -7.37 10.76
CA ARG A 70 -7.98 -8.19 9.84
C ARG A 70 -8.17 -7.49 8.51
N THR A 71 -8.52 -6.20 8.53
CA THR A 71 -8.69 -5.37 7.34
C THR A 71 -7.38 -5.24 6.56
N LEU A 72 -6.27 -4.97 7.26
CA LEU A 72 -4.94 -4.89 6.63
C LEU A 72 -4.57 -6.18 5.90
N ILE A 73 -4.78 -7.33 6.54
CA ILE A 73 -4.48 -8.63 5.92
C ILE A 73 -5.39 -8.89 4.72
N SER A 74 -6.70 -8.65 4.86
CA SER A 74 -7.67 -8.89 3.79
C SER A 74 -7.34 -8.05 2.55
N ARG A 75 -7.12 -6.75 2.73
CA ARG A 75 -6.81 -5.83 1.64
C ARG A 75 -5.42 -6.08 1.06
N GLY A 76 -4.42 -6.31 1.89
CA GLY A 76 -3.09 -6.69 1.42
C GLY A 76 -3.09 -7.96 0.57
N ARG A 77 -3.92 -8.97 0.89
CA ARG A 77 -4.05 -10.18 0.07
C ARG A 77 -4.67 -9.88 -1.29
N GLN A 78 -5.70 -9.05 -1.31
CA GLN A 78 -6.34 -8.60 -2.55
C GLN A 78 -5.34 -7.85 -3.45
N LEU A 79 -4.59 -6.89 -2.90
CA LEU A 79 -3.54 -6.17 -3.63
C LEU A 79 -2.45 -7.09 -4.17
N LYS A 80 -2.10 -8.15 -3.43
CA LYS A 80 -1.12 -9.14 -3.88
C LYS A 80 -1.59 -9.90 -5.12
N VAL A 81 -2.87 -10.29 -5.13
CA VAL A 81 -3.48 -10.95 -6.29
C VAL A 81 -3.46 -10.03 -7.51
N GLU A 82 -3.87 -8.77 -7.33
CA GLU A 82 -3.86 -7.76 -8.39
C GLU A 82 -2.45 -7.51 -8.94
N LEU A 83 -1.46 -7.39 -8.05
CA LEU A 83 -0.05 -7.17 -8.42
C LEU A 83 0.48 -8.31 -9.30
N HIS A 84 0.22 -9.56 -8.90
CA HIS A 84 0.66 -10.74 -9.66
C HIS A 84 -0.07 -10.85 -11.00
N ALA A 85 -1.37 -10.57 -11.04
CA ALA A 85 -2.14 -10.55 -12.28
C ALA A 85 -1.60 -9.51 -13.26
N GLY A 86 -1.26 -8.31 -12.77
CA GLY A 86 -0.63 -7.26 -13.57
C GLY A 86 0.74 -7.68 -14.12
N ALA A 87 1.58 -8.31 -13.30
CA ALA A 87 2.88 -8.81 -13.74
C ALA A 87 2.76 -9.91 -14.81
N ALA A 88 1.86 -10.87 -14.60
CA ALA A 88 1.60 -11.94 -15.57
C ALA A 88 1.09 -11.38 -16.91
N ARG A 89 0.19 -10.39 -16.86
CA ARG A 89 -0.30 -9.70 -18.08
C ARG A 89 0.83 -9.02 -18.83
N ALA A 90 1.72 -8.31 -18.13
CA ALA A 90 2.85 -7.64 -18.74
C ALA A 90 3.82 -8.63 -19.42
N GLN A 91 4.10 -9.76 -18.76
CA GLN A 91 4.92 -10.83 -19.31
C GLN A 91 4.30 -11.44 -20.56
N ALA A 92 3.00 -11.76 -20.53
CA ALA A 92 2.29 -12.30 -21.69
C ALA A 92 2.31 -11.33 -22.88
N GLN A 93 2.18 -10.03 -22.63
CA GLN A 93 2.25 -9.02 -23.69
C GLN A 93 3.64 -8.94 -24.33
N LEU A 94 4.72 -9.10 -23.56
CA LEU A 94 6.09 -9.13 -24.09
C LEU A 94 6.34 -10.37 -24.96
N ALA A 95 5.84 -11.53 -24.54
CA ALA A 95 5.97 -12.79 -25.28
C ALA A 95 5.26 -12.80 -26.65
N LEU A 96 4.34 -11.87 -26.92
CA LEU A 96 3.70 -11.73 -28.24
C LEU A 96 4.61 -11.09 -29.30
N PHE A 97 5.74 -10.54 -28.89
CA PHE A 97 6.72 -9.89 -29.77
C PHE A 97 8.00 -10.72 -29.97
N GLU A 98 8.03 -11.96 -29.46
CA GLU A 98 9.07 -12.97 -29.69
C GLU A 98 8.60 -14.00 -30.74
#